data_AF-A0A9Q1B9N8-F1
#
_entry.id   AF-A0A9Q1B9N8-F1
#
_cell.length_a   1.000
_cell.length_b   1.000
_cell.length_c   1.000
_cell.angle_alpha   90.00
_cell.angle_beta   90.00
_cell.angle_gamma   90.00
#
_symmetry.space_group_name_H-M   'P 1'
#
loop_
_entity.id
_entity.type
_entity.pdbx_description
1 polymer ?
#
loop_
_entity_poly.entity_id
_entity_poly.type
_entity_poly.pdbx_seq_one_letter_code
_entity_poly.pdbx_strand_id
1 'polypeptide(L)'
;MIYPNQTSPCLEQFPITCETGPGSPSGHAMGSSCVWYVMVSAALSYTVRQKDQSAINLHRLTWSFLWSVFWIIQISVCVSRVYIATHFPHQVILGVIAGMLVAEAFEHAPAIQTASLKTYIQTNVFLFVSALGFYLLLKLIDIDLLWSVPKAKKWCANPEWINIDTTPFAGLVRNLGALFGLGLSINSDMFIISSQSQQGYTTSFRILCIATSLATLQLYDFFKIPTQTEYLFYTLSFCKSAAIPLTVVALVPYCIHSLMKSREKKLP
;
A
#
# COMPACT_ATOMS: atom_id res chain seq x y z
N MET A 1 30.41 -23.62 14.14
CA MET A 1 29.32 -23.11 15.00
C MET A 1 29.68 -21.69 15.38
N ILE A 2 28.96 -20.72 14.82
CA ILE A 2 29.00 -19.33 15.28
C ILE A 2 28.29 -19.36 16.64
N TYR A 3 28.81 -18.70 17.67
CA TYR A 3 28.43 -18.79 19.10
C TYR A 3 29.15 -19.90 19.89
N PRO A 4 30.42 -19.68 20.27
CA PRO A 4 31.05 -20.45 21.34
C PRO A 4 30.50 -19.93 22.68
N ASN A 5 29.95 -20.83 23.50
CA ASN A 5 29.19 -20.59 24.74
C ASN A 5 27.69 -20.35 24.55
N GLN A 6 26.90 -21.17 25.24
CA GLN A 6 25.43 -21.28 25.22
C GLN A 6 24.71 -20.07 25.84
N THR A 7 25.13 -18.85 25.56
CA THR A 7 24.30 -17.67 25.79
C THR A 7 23.62 -17.33 24.49
N SER A 8 22.29 -17.34 24.47
CA SER A 8 21.53 -16.86 23.31
C SER A 8 22.04 -15.46 22.93
N PRO A 9 22.32 -15.19 21.65
CA PRO A 9 22.83 -13.89 21.24
C PRO A 9 21.84 -12.80 21.66
N CYS A 10 22.34 -11.81 22.40
CA CYS A 10 21.54 -10.64 22.76
C CYS A 10 21.32 -9.81 21.50
N LEU A 11 20.07 -9.74 21.03
CA LEU A 11 19.69 -8.92 19.88
C LEU A 11 19.36 -7.51 20.37
N GLU A 12 19.98 -6.51 19.74
CA GLU A 12 19.58 -5.13 19.95
C GLU A 12 18.16 -4.91 19.41
N GLN A 13 17.28 -4.33 20.23
CA GLN A 13 15.92 -4.02 19.86
C GLN A 13 15.74 -2.52 19.68
N PHE A 14 15.09 -2.15 18.58
CA PHE A 14 14.71 -0.78 18.26
C PHE A 14 13.18 -0.65 18.29
N PRO A 15 12.62 0.57 18.32
CA PRO A 15 11.18 0.77 18.24
C PRO A 15 10.49 0.10 17.03
N ILE A 16 11.24 -0.12 15.95
CA ILE A 16 10.79 -0.78 14.72
C ILE A 16 10.98 -2.32 14.72
N THR A 17 11.61 -2.88 15.74
CA THR A 17 11.89 -4.33 15.85
C THR A 17 10.67 -5.10 16.38
N CYS A 18 9.81 -4.42 17.15
CA CYS A 18 8.67 -5.01 17.85
C CYS A 18 7.41 -5.09 16.98
N GLU A 19 7.39 -6.02 16.03
CA GLU A 19 6.23 -6.28 15.18
C GLU A 19 5.40 -7.47 15.70
N THR A 20 4.07 -7.39 15.58
CA THR A 20 3.12 -8.43 16.01
C THR A 20 2.75 -9.41 14.88
N GLY A 21 3.33 -9.24 13.69
CA GLY A 21 3.08 -10.09 12.53
C GLY A 21 3.86 -11.42 12.57
N PRO A 22 3.44 -12.43 11.79
CA PRO A 22 4.07 -13.75 11.75
C PRO A 22 5.47 -13.78 11.09
N GLY A 23 5.96 -12.65 10.55
CA GLY A 23 7.31 -12.48 10.03
C GLY A 23 7.60 -13.15 8.67
N SER A 24 6.74 -14.05 8.18
CA SER A 24 6.92 -14.75 6.91
C SER A 24 5.66 -14.71 6.03
N PRO A 25 5.75 -14.23 4.76
CA PRO A 25 6.88 -13.53 4.16
C PRO A 25 7.08 -12.13 4.77
N SER A 26 8.21 -11.46 4.48
CA SER A 26 8.43 -10.10 4.96
C SER A 26 7.47 -9.10 4.31
N GLY A 27 6.59 -8.49 5.12
CA GLY A 27 5.61 -7.52 4.65
C GLY A 27 6.24 -6.25 4.06
N HIS A 28 7.40 -5.82 4.59
CA HIS A 28 8.14 -4.68 4.06
C HIS A 28 8.67 -4.95 2.65
N ALA A 29 9.29 -6.12 2.44
CA ALA A 29 9.78 -6.52 1.12
C ALA A 29 8.64 -6.75 0.12
N MET A 30 7.55 -7.38 0.56
CA MET A 30 6.35 -7.62 -0.25
C MET A 30 5.65 -6.33 -0.67
N GLY A 31 5.39 -5.42 0.28
CA GLY A 31 4.74 -4.14 -0.01
C GLY A 31 5.60 -3.25 -0.93
N SER A 32 6.90 -3.13 -0.63
CA SER A 32 7.84 -2.36 -1.44
C SER A 32 7.93 -2.90 -2.87
N SER A 33 8.13 -4.20 -3.05
CA SER A 33 8.22 -4.81 -4.37
C SER A 33 6.93 -4.65 -5.17
N CYS A 34 5.76 -4.87 -4.56
CA CYS A 34 4.48 -4.68 -5.23
C CYS A 34 4.30 -3.24 -5.75
N VAL A 35 4.51 -2.24 -4.89
CA VAL A 35 4.29 -0.82 -5.27
C VAL A 35 5.28 -0.37 -6.34
N TRP A 36 6.57 -0.66 -6.14
CA TRP A 36 7.59 -0.25 -7.12
C TRP A 36 7.44 -0.97 -8.46
N TYR A 37 7.00 -2.23 -8.47
CA TYR A 37 6.73 -2.96 -9.71
C TYR A 37 5.64 -2.26 -10.52
N VAL A 38 4.49 -1.96 -9.88
CA VAL A 38 3.38 -1.24 -10.54
C VAL A 38 3.83 0.14 -11.03
N MET A 39 4.62 0.88 -10.25
CA MET A 39 5.16 2.19 -10.66
C MET A 39 6.07 2.09 -11.88
N VAL A 40 6.98 1.10 -11.91
CA VAL A 40 7.90 0.87 -13.04
C VAL A 40 7.13 0.45 -14.28
N SER A 41 6.20 -0.51 -14.19
CA SER A 41 5.34 -0.93 -15.30
C SER A 41 4.52 0.24 -15.85
N ALA A 42 3.89 1.04 -14.97
CA ALA A 42 3.12 2.22 -15.37
C ALA A 42 4.00 3.26 -16.09
N ALA A 43 5.21 3.55 -15.58
CA ALA A 43 6.14 4.48 -16.20
C ALA A 43 6.64 3.99 -17.57
N LEU A 44 6.89 2.69 -17.72
CA LEU A 44 7.31 2.08 -18.99
C LEU A 44 6.20 2.07 -20.03
N SER A 45 4.96 1.79 -19.62
CA SER A 45 3.80 1.84 -20.53
C SER A 45 3.63 3.22 -21.19
N TYR A 46 4.06 4.28 -20.52
CA TYR A 46 4.02 5.64 -21.05
C TYR A 46 5.07 5.89 -22.13
N THR A 47 6.27 5.33 -22.00
CA THR A 47 7.38 5.55 -22.95
C THR A 47 7.22 4.74 -24.24
N VAL A 48 6.57 3.57 -24.18
CA VAL A 48 6.24 2.72 -25.35
C VAL A 48 5.33 3.42 -26.37
N ARG A 49 4.58 4.45 -25.94
CA ARG A 49 3.59 5.11 -26.79
C ARG A 49 4.19 6.00 -27.89
N GLN A 50 5.51 6.19 -27.92
CA GLN A 50 6.23 6.96 -28.96
C GLN A 50 6.78 6.03 -30.06
N LYS A 51 6.26 6.16 -31.29
CA LYS A 51 6.52 5.27 -32.44
C LYS A 51 7.73 5.66 -33.31
N ASP A 52 8.87 6.03 -32.72
CA ASP A 52 10.08 6.36 -33.49
C ASP A 52 11.25 5.40 -33.20
N GLN A 53 12.13 5.20 -34.19
CA GLN A 53 13.32 4.33 -34.05
C GLN A 53 14.26 4.81 -32.93
N SER A 54 14.35 6.12 -32.71
CA SER A 54 15.05 6.73 -31.57
C SER A 54 14.36 6.42 -30.23
N ALA A 55 13.04 6.27 -30.23
CA ALA A 55 12.26 5.92 -29.06
C ALA A 55 12.51 4.47 -28.60
N ILE A 56 12.90 3.56 -29.50
CA ILE A 56 13.27 2.17 -29.14
C ILE A 56 14.53 2.14 -28.26
N ASN A 57 15.57 2.89 -28.64
CA ASN A 57 16.81 2.98 -27.86
C ASN A 57 16.57 3.68 -26.52
N LEU A 58 15.78 4.76 -26.52
CA LEU A 58 15.39 5.47 -25.30
C LEU A 58 14.54 4.60 -24.38
N HIS A 59 13.61 3.81 -24.93
CA HIS A 59 12.80 2.86 -24.17
C HIS A 59 13.68 1.79 -23.53
N ARG A 60 14.63 1.19 -24.26
CA ARG A 60 15.56 0.20 -23.70
C ARG A 60 16.42 0.79 -22.58
N LEU A 61 16.92 2.01 -22.76
CA LEU A 61 17.69 2.71 -21.73
C LEU A 61 16.83 2.99 -20.48
N THR A 62 15.61 3.48 -20.68
CA THR A 62 14.66 3.76 -19.60
C THR A 62 14.25 2.49 -18.86
N TRP A 63 14.02 1.40 -19.59
CA TRP A 63 13.75 0.07 -19.04
C TRP A 63 14.90 -0.40 -18.16
N SER A 64 16.13 -0.36 -18.67
CA SER A 64 17.32 -0.74 -17.90
C SER A 64 17.48 0.11 -16.64
N PHE A 65 17.30 1.43 -16.76
CA PHE A 65 17.41 2.36 -15.64
C PHE A 65 16.35 2.10 -14.57
N LEU A 66 15.08 2.04 -14.93
CA LEU A 66 13.98 1.86 -13.97
C LEU A 66 14.04 0.52 -13.24
N TRP A 67 14.38 -0.57 -13.94
CA TRP A 67 14.59 -1.87 -13.31
C TRP A 67 15.83 -1.92 -12.42
N SER A 68 16.89 -1.20 -12.79
CA SER A 68 18.07 -1.06 -11.92
C SER A 68 17.72 -0.34 -10.62
N VAL A 69 16.96 0.77 -10.71
CA VAL A 69 16.47 1.51 -9.54
C VAL A 69 15.58 0.62 -8.67
N PHE A 70 14.67 -0.14 -9.27
CA PHE A 70 13.83 -1.12 -8.56
C PHE A 70 14.69 -2.07 -7.71
N TRP A 71 15.69 -2.71 -8.31
CA TRP A 71 16.54 -3.67 -7.60
C TRP A 71 17.39 -3.01 -6.51
N ILE A 72 17.92 -1.81 -6.74
CA ILE A 72 18.66 -1.06 -5.70
C ILE A 72 17.77 -0.83 -4.48
N ILE A 73 16.52 -0.40 -4.68
CA ILE A 73 15.57 -0.15 -3.59
C ILE A 73 15.21 -1.47 -2.89
N GLN A 74 14.92 -2.55 -3.62
CA GLN A 74 14.56 -3.82 -3.00
C GLN A 74 15.73 -4.42 -2.20
N ILE A 75 16.95 -4.35 -2.72
CA ILE A 75 18.15 -4.79 -1.99
C ILE A 75 18.30 -3.96 -0.71
N SER A 76 18.14 -2.64 -0.79
CA SER A 76 18.22 -1.76 0.39
C SER A 76 17.19 -2.12 1.47
N VAL A 77 15.92 -2.33 1.09
CA VAL A 77 14.85 -2.75 2.00
C VAL A 77 15.15 -4.14 2.59
N CYS A 78 15.57 -5.10 1.77
CA CYS A 78 15.89 -6.46 2.25
C CYS A 78 17.06 -6.44 3.24
N VAL A 79 18.14 -5.72 2.92
CA VAL A 79 19.32 -5.58 3.79
C VAL A 79 18.94 -4.90 5.09
N SER A 80 18.13 -3.83 5.05
CA SER A 80 17.66 -3.14 6.26
C SER A 80 16.96 -4.10 7.23
N ARG A 81 16.07 -4.95 6.71
CA ARG A 81 15.27 -5.89 7.52
C ARG A 81 16.09 -7.07 8.08
N VAL A 82 17.06 -7.56 7.32
CA VAL A 82 18.02 -8.58 7.77
C VAL A 82 19.00 -7.99 8.79
N TYR A 83 19.45 -6.75 8.60
CA TYR A 83 20.38 -6.05 9.48
C TYR A 83 19.82 -5.85 10.88
N ILE A 84 18.54 -5.45 11.00
CA ILE A 84 17.85 -5.31 12.29
C ILE A 84 17.36 -6.66 12.86
N ALA A 85 17.77 -7.79 12.28
CA ALA A 85 17.43 -9.15 12.69
C ALA A 85 15.91 -9.43 12.83
N THR A 86 15.07 -8.70 12.10
CA THR A 86 13.60 -8.91 12.11
C THR A 86 13.15 -9.96 11.11
N HIS A 87 13.96 -10.25 10.09
CA HIS A 87 13.65 -11.26 9.08
C HIS A 87 14.89 -12.04 8.68
N PHE A 88 14.67 -13.30 8.31
CA PHE A 88 15.68 -14.12 7.67
C PHE A 88 15.76 -13.85 6.15
N PRO A 89 16.91 -14.13 5.51
CA PRO A 89 17.09 -13.92 4.07
C PRO A 89 16.01 -14.58 3.20
N HIS A 90 15.57 -15.79 3.54
CA HIS A 90 14.51 -16.47 2.80
C HIS A 90 13.16 -15.74 2.90
N GLN A 91 12.84 -15.11 4.04
CA GLN A 91 11.57 -14.40 4.24
C GLN A 91 11.50 -13.11 3.43
N VAL A 92 12.62 -12.39 3.30
CA VAL A 92 12.68 -11.18 2.47
C VAL A 92 12.65 -11.52 0.98
N ILE A 93 13.34 -12.58 0.54
CA ILE A 93 13.30 -13.06 -0.84
C ILE A 93 11.88 -13.50 -1.23
N LEU A 94 11.24 -14.32 -0.38
CA LEU A 94 9.84 -14.74 -0.59
C LEU A 94 8.89 -13.54 -0.60
N GLY A 95 9.16 -12.52 0.22
CA GLY A 95 8.41 -11.26 0.21
C GLY A 95 8.50 -10.54 -1.13
N VAL A 96 9.71 -10.36 -1.67
CA VAL A 96 9.90 -9.73 -2.99
C VAL A 96 9.15 -10.50 -4.09
N ILE A 97 9.29 -11.83 -4.13
CA ILE A 97 8.61 -12.67 -5.12
C ILE A 97 7.08 -12.54 -4.99
N ALA A 98 6.55 -12.64 -3.77
CA ALA A 98 5.12 -12.51 -3.52
C ALA A 98 4.57 -11.15 -3.96
N GLY A 99 5.30 -10.05 -3.68
CA GLY A 99 4.88 -8.72 -4.07
C GLY A 99 4.89 -8.52 -5.59
N MET A 100 5.89 -9.04 -6.30
CA MET A 100 5.93 -9.02 -7.77
C MET A 100 4.78 -9.82 -8.38
N LEU A 101 4.48 -11.02 -7.85
CA LEU A 101 3.36 -11.84 -8.33
C LEU A 101 2.01 -11.14 -8.13
N VAL A 102 1.80 -10.49 -6.99
CA VAL A 102 0.57 -9.72 -6.72
C VAL A 102 0.44 -8.55 -7.69
N ALA A 103 1.54 -7.83 -7.97
CA ALA A 103 1.55 -6.73 -8.93
C ALA A 103 1.23 -7.21 -10.36
N GLU A 104 1.85 -8.30 -10.80
CA GLU A 104 1.62 -8.91 -12.10
C GLU A 104 0.17 -9.40 -12.28
N ALA A 105 -0.37 -10.05 -11.24
CA ALA A 105 -1.76 -10.50 -11.24
C ALA A 105 -2.75 -9.33 -11.31
N PHE A 106 -2.43 -8.21 -10.67
CA PHE A 106 -3.25 -7.00 -10.72
C PHE A 106 -3.25 -6.36 -12.11
N GLU A 107 -2.09 -6.32 -12.79
CA GLU A 107 -1.97 -5.82 -14.17
C GLU A 107 -2.81 -6.63 -15.16
N HIS A 108 -2.90 -7.95 -14.95
CA HIS A 108 -3.69 -8.87 -15.78
C HIS A 108 -5.18 -8.96 -15.41
N ALA A 109 -5.65 -8.16 -14.44
CA ALA A 109 -7.02 -8.21 -13.94
C ALA A 109 -7.79 -6.88 -14.21
N PRO A 110 -8.10 -6.54 -15.49
CA PRO A 110 -8.80 -5.30 -15.84
C PRO A 110 -10.22 -5.22 -15.24
N ALA A 111 -10.79 -6.37 -14.86
CA ALA A 111 -12.08 -6.48 -14.19
C ALA A 111 -12.16 -5.68 -12.88
N ILE A 112 -11.02 -5.42 -12.23
CA ILE A 112 -10.99 -4.62 -11.00
C ILE A 112 -11.39 -3.17 -11.32
N GLN A 113 -10.93 -2.61 -12.44
CA GLN A 113 -11.18 -1.20 -12.79
C GLN A 113 -12.59 -0.99 -13.38
N THR A 114 -13.23 -2.03 -13.92
CA THR A 114 -14.55 -1.97 -14.54
C THR A 114 -15.68 -2.47 -13.64
N ALA A 115 -15.38 -2.87 -12.40
CA ALA A 115 -16.35 -3.42 -11.48
C ALA A 115 -17.36 -2.36 -10.98
N SER A 116 -18.63 -2.77 -10.89
CA SER A 116 -19.70 -1.93 -10.34
C SER A 116 -19.51 -1.67 -8.84
N LEU A 117 -20.02 -0.54 -8.34
CA LEU A 117 -20.02 -0.23 -6.91
C LEU A 117 -20.65 -1.36 -6.06
N LYS A 118 -21.70 -2.01 -6.56
CA LYS A 118 -22.34 -3.14 -5.88
C LYS A 118 -21.36 -4.29 -5.66
N THR A 119 -20.53 -4.60 -6.66
CA THR A 119 -19.49 -5.64 -6.56
C THR A 119 -18.47 -5.27 -5.48
N TYR A 120 -18.01 -4.02 -5.41
CA TYR A 120 -17.09 -3.57 -4.36
C TYR A 120 -17.69 -3.73 -2.95
N ILE A 121 -18.95 -3.33 -2.77
CA ILE A 121 -19.65 -3.46 -1.48
C ILE A 121 -19.80 -4.93 -1.12
N GLN A 122 -20.25 -5.78 -2.05
CA GLN A 122 -20.41 -7.21 -1.84
C GLN A 122 -19.08 -7.89 -1.46
N THR A 123 -18.00 -7.58 -2.18
CA THR A 123 -16.67 -8.09 -1.87
C THR A 123 -16.19 -7.62 -0.50
N ASN A 124 -16.45 -6.37 -0.12
CA ASN A 124 -16.07 -5.84 1.19
C ASN A 124 -16.79 -6.59 2.33
N VAL A 125 -18.10 -6.75 2.21
CA VAL A 125 -18.92 -7.50 3.18
C VAL A 125 -18.47 -8.96 3.24
N PHE A 126 -18.23 -9.60 2.08
CA PHE A 126 -17.73 -10.97 2.01
C PHE A 126 -16.37 -11.13 2.71
N LEU A 127 -15.40 -10.27 2.43
CA LEU A 127 -14.08 -10.28 3.06
C LEU A 127 -14.17 -10.04 4.58
N PHE A 128 -15.03 -9.13 5.03
CA PHE A 128 -15.24 -8.90 6.46
C PHE A 128 -15.88 -10.10 7.16
N VAL A 129 -16.98 -10.63 6.61
CA VAL A 129 -17.70 -11.78 7.20
C VAL A 129 -16.84 -13.03 7.18
N SER A 130 -16.12 -13.30 6.09
CA SER A 130 -15.19 -14.45 6.00
C SER A 130 -14.03 -14.33 6.98
N ALA A 131 -13.40 -13.16 7.11
CA ALA A 131 -12.33 -12.94 8.09
C ALA A 131 -12.82 -13.10 9.53
N LEU A 132 -13.99 -12.54 9.85
CA LEU A 132 -14.61 -12.67 11.16
C LEU A 132 -15.01 -14.13 11.44
N GLY A 133 -15.61 -14.81 10.46
CA GLY A 133 -15.99 -16.22 10.55
C GLY A 133 -14.78 -17.12 10.78
N PHE A 134 -13.68 -16.89 10.06
CA PHE A 134 -12.42 -17.61 10.25
C PHE A 134 -11.82 -17.35 11.63
N TYR A 135 -11.87 -16.10 12.12
CA TYR A 135 -11.45 -15.76 13.48
C TYR A 135 -12.27 -16.52 14.53
N LEU A 136 -13.60 -16.51 14.41
CA LEU A 136 -14.48 -17.22 15.35
C LEU A 136 -14.26 -18.72 15.29
N LEU A 137 -14.07 -19.30 14.10
CA LEU A 137 -13.78 -20.72 13.92
C LEU A 137 -12.47 -21.12 14.59
N LEU A 138 -11.39 -20.37 14.37
CA LEU A 138 -10.10 -20.64 15.02
C LEU A 138 -10.20 -20.50 16.54
N LYS A 139 -10.95 -19.51 17.02
CA LYS A 139 -11.24 -19.33 18.45
C LYS A 139 -12.01 -20.51 19.05
N LEU A 140 -12.94 -21.13 18.30
CA LEU A 140 -13.66 -22.34 18.74
C LEU A 140 -12.73 -23.57 18.84
N ILE A 141 -11.66 -23.62 18.04
CA ILE A 141 -10.64 -24.67 18.05
C ILE A 141 -9.50 -24.33 19.06
N ASP A 142 -9.70 -23.31 19.91
CA ASP A 142 -8.74 -22.82 20.90
C ASP A 142 -7.40 -22.32 20.29
N ILE A 143 -7.43 -21.91 19.02
CA ILE A 143 -6.31 -21.27 18.33
C ILE A 143 -6.52 -19.76 18.39
N ASP A 144 -5.84 -19.10 19.34
CA ASP A 144 -5.87 -17.64 19.45
C ASP A 144 -5.08 -16.98 18.32
N LEU A 145 -5.72 -16.24 17.43
CA LEU A 145 -5.07 -15.44 16.38
C LEU A 145 -4.21 -14.30 16.91
N LEU A 146 -4.51 -13.81 18.12
CA LEU A 146 -3.76 -12.74 18.78
C LEU A 146 -2.59 -13.27 19.61
N TRP A 147 -2.25 -14.56 19.52
CA TRP A 147 -1.16 -15.20 20.28
C TRP A 147 0.20 -14.49 20.17
N SER A 148 0.44 -13.77 19.07
CA SER A 148 1.68 -13.02 18.85
C SER A 148 1.77 -11.75 19.70
N VAL A 149 0.64 -11.13 20.05
CA VAL A 149 0.58 -9.91 20.88
C VAL A 149 1.10 -10.12 22.30
N PRO A 150 0.66 -11.13 23.09
CA PRO A 150 1.20 -11.36 24.42
C PRO A 150 2.67 -11.79 24.37
N LYS A 151 3.11 -12.49 23.31
CA LYS A 151 4.53 -12.80 23.11
C LYS A 151 5.35 -11.54 22.82
N ALA A 152 4.86 -10.65 21.96
CA ALA A 152 5.50 -9.35 21.73
C ALA A 152 5.61 -8.57 23.04
N LYS A 153 4.53 -8.47 23.84
CA LYS A 153 4.55 -7.79 25.15
C LYS A 153 5.55 -8.38 26.13
N LYS A 154 5.82 -9.68 26.05
CA LYS A 154 6.75 -10.38 26.94
C LYS A 154 8.22 -10.18 26.54
N TRP A 155 8.51 -10.17 25.24
CA TRP A 155 9.89 -10.22 24.72
C TRP A 155 10.41 -8.88 24.18
N CYS A 156 9.53 -7.91 23.97
CA CYS A 156 9.91 -6.54 23.60
C CYS A 156 10.53 -5.77 24.77
N ALA A 157 11.61 -5.05 24.49
CA ALA A 157 12.32 -4.24 25.49
C ALA A 157 11.44 -3.12 26.06
N ASN A 158 10.53 -2.56 25.26
CA ASN A 158 9.51 -1.63 25.72
C ASN A 158 8.12 -2.03 25.17
N PRO A 159 7.12 -2.29 26.03
CA PRO A 159 5.77 -2.64 25.59
C PRO A 159 5.05 -1.50 24.86
N GLU A 160 5.47 -0.24 25.03
CA GLU A 160 4.93 0.91 24.29
C GLU A 160 5.30 0.90 22.80
N TRP A 161 6.32 0.11 22.39
CA TRP A 161 6.65 -0.05 20.97
C TRP A 161 5.63 -0.92 20.21
N ILE A 162 4.72 -1.58 20.93
CA ILE A 162 3.67 -2.41 20.34
C ILE A 162 2.48 -1.52 19.98
N ASN A 163 2.36 -1.21 18.70
CA ASN A 163 1.27 -0.38 18.19
C ASN A 163 0.01 -1.23 17.91
N ILE A 164 -1.15 -0.77 18.34
CA ILE A 164 -2.45 -1.40 17.99
C ILE A 164 -2.66 -1.41 16.47
N ASP A 165 -2.07 -0.43 15.78
CA ASP A 165 -2.08 -0.25 14.32
C ASP A 165 -1.48 -1.45 13.55
N THR A 166 -0.61 -2.24 14.17
CA THR A 166 0.03 -3.41 13.55
C THR A 166 -0.73 -4.71 13.82
N THR A 167 -1.89 -4.64 14.50
CA THR A 167 -2.74 -5.81 14.73
C THR A 167 -3.43 -6.27 13.45
N PRO A 168 -3.72 -7.58 13.31
CA PRO A 168 -4.43 -8.11 12.13
C PRO A 168 -5.78 -7.45 11.87
N PHE A 169 -6.52 -7.12 12.94
CA PHE A 169 -7.81 -6.42 12.84
C PHE A 169 -7.66 -4.98 12.33
N ALA A 170 -6.65 -4.24 12.80
CA ALA A 170 -6.37 -2.91 12.26
C ALA A 170 -6.01 -2.97 10.77
N GLY A 171 -5.21 -3.95 10.36
CA GLY A 171 -4.89 -4.21 8.96
C GLY A 171 -6.13 -4.55 8.11
N LEU A 172 -7.01 -5.42 8.61
CA LEU A 172 -8.27 -5.77 7.95
C LEU A 172 -9.14 -4.52 7.73
N VAL A 173 -9.37 -3.73 8.77
CA VAL A 173 -10.21 -2.52 8.70
C VAL A 173 -9.64 -1.50 7.70
N ARG A 174 -8.31 -1.30 7.68
CA ARG A 174 -7.65 -0.43 6.71
C ARG A 174 -7.82 -0.93 5.27
N ASN A 175 -7.65 -2.23 5.03
CA ASN A 175 -7.78 -2.83 3.71
C ASN A 175 -9.23 -2.76 3.19
N LEU A 176 -10.20 -3.03 4.07
CA LEU A 176 -11.62 -2.87 3.75
C LEU A 176 -11.97 -1.40 3.47
N GLY A 177 -11.46 -0.46 4.27
CA GLY A 177 -11.62 0.97 4.04
C GLY A 177 -11.07 1.38 2.68
N ALA A 178 -9.83 0.98 2.36
CA ALA A 178 -9.19 1.29 1.09
C ALA A 178 -9.95 0.71 -0.12
N LEU A 179 -10.40 -0.55 -0.05
CA LEU A 179 -11.19 -1.17 -1.11
C LEU A 179 -12.53 -0.47 -1.32
N PHE A 180 -13.20 -0.11 -0.23
CA PHE A 180 -14.47 0.63 -0.28
C PHE A 180 -14.28 2.03 -0.86
N GLY A 181 -13.25 2.75 -0.40
CA GLY A 181 -12.90 4.08 -0.92
C GLY A 181 -12.56 4.07 -2.40
N LEU A 182 -11.83 3.04 -2.87
CA LEU A 182 -11.51 2.85 -4.29
C LEU A 182 -12.77 2.57 -5.12
N GLY A 183 -13.68 1.74 -4.59
CA GLY A 183 -14.96 1.47 -5.24
C GLY A 183 -15.80 2.73 -5.42
N LEU A 184 -15.89 3.57 -4.39
CA LEU A 184 -16.54 4.88 -4.47
C LEU A 184 -15.83 5.82 -5.43
N SER A 185 -14.50 5.86 -5.44
CA SER A 185 -13.75 6.78 -6.28
C SER A 185 -13.96 6.50 -7.76
N ILE A 186 -13.82 5.24 -8.19
CA ILE A 186 -13.93 4.84 -9.61
C ILE A 186 -15.37 5.00 -10.12
N ASN A 187 -16.38 4.75 -9.28
CA ASN A 187 -17.79 4.87 -9.65
C ASN A 187 -18.37 6.29 -9.45
N SER A 188 -17.55 7.27 -9.05
CA SER A 188 -18.01 8.64 -8.86
C SER A 188 -18.03 9.45 -10.15
N ASP A 189 -19.00 10.36 -10.29
CA ASP A 189 -19.07 11.30 -11.42
C ASP A 189 -17.80 12.16 -11.54
N MET A 190 -17.15 12.44 -10.41
CA MET A 190 -15.88 13.20 -10.34
C MET A 190 -14.76 12.49 -11.11
N PHE A 191 -14.64 11.17 -10.97
CA PHE A 191 -13.68 10.36 -11.72
C PHE A 191 -14.04 10.29 -13.21
N ILE A 192 -15.32 10.13 -13.54
CA ILE A 192 -15.78 10.07 -14.94
C ILE A 192 -15.48 11.40 -15.66
N ILE A 193 -15.82 12.53 -15.04
CA ILE A 193 -15.59 13.87 -15.60
C ILE A 193 -14.09 14.14 -15.81
N SER A 194 -13.25 13.78 -14.83
CA SER A 194 -11.81 14.02 -14.92
C SER A 194 -11.11 13.10 -15.93
N SER A 195 -11.52 11.82 -16.01
CA SER A 195 -10.93 10.81 -16.90
C SER A 195 -11.26 11.03 -18.39
N GLN A 196 -12.45 11.56 -18.69
CA GLN A 196 -12.87 11.90 -20.05
C GLN A 196 -12.28 13.22 -20.57
N SER A 197 -11.60 14.00 -19.72
CA SER A 197 -11.06 15.29 -20.12
C SER A 197 -9.85 15.16 -21.06
N GLN A 198 -9.85 15.86 -22.19
CA GLN A 198 -8.68 15.93 -23.08
C GLN A 198 -7.46 16.58 -22.41
N GLN A 199 -7.67 17.39 -21.37
CA GLN A 199 -6.61 18.00 -20.56
C GLN A 199 -5.83 16.98 -19.70
N GLY A 200 -6.38 15.79 -19.41
CA GLY A 200 -5.70 14.72 -18.66
C GLY A 200 -4.42 14.21 -19.31
N TYR A 201 -4.22 14.50 -20.60
CA TYR A 201 -3.00 14.17 -21.33
C TYR A 201 -1.87 15.20 -21.18
N THR A 202 -2.15 16.39 -20.65
CA THR A 202 -1.12 17.41 -20.48
C THR A 202 -0.18 17.07 -19.32
N THR A 203 1.13 17.19 -19.54
CA THR A 203 2.15 16.90 -18.51
C THR A 203 1.95 17.76 -17.26
N SER A 204 1.53 19.02 -17.44
CA SER A 204 1.26 19.95 -16.34
C SER A 204 0.11 19.50 -15.45
N PHE A 205 -1.00 19.00 -16.03
CA PHE A 205 -2.11 18.44 -15.25
C PHE A 205 -1.64 17.27 -14.38
N ARG A 206 -0.83 16.37 -14.94
CA ARG A 206 -0.32 15.19 -14.24
C ARG A 206 0.62 15.54 -13.11
N ILE A 207 1.59 16.43 -13.36
CA ILE A 207 2.52 16.90 -12.32
C ILE A 207 1.75 17.55 -11.18
N LEU A 208 0.74 18.37 -11.49
CA LEU A 208 -0.08 19.02 -10.48
C LEU A 208 -0.90 17.99 -9.69
N CYS A 209 -1.47 16.98 -10.35
CA CYS A 209 -2.18 15.89 -9.67
C CYS A 209 -1.27 15.10 -8.74
N ILE A 210 -0.05 14.75 -9.18
CA ILE A 210 0.94 14.06 -8.37
C ILE A 210 1.32 14.92 -7.16
N ALA A 211 1.67 16.19 -7.37
CA ALA A 211 2.07 17.10 -6.31
C ALA A 211 0.96 17.30 -5.26
N THR A 212 -0.28 17.56 -5.69
CA THR A 212 -1.42 17.72 -4.79
C THR A 212 -1.77 16.41 -4.08
N SER A 213 -1.69 15.27 -4.76
CA SER A 213 -1.90 13.95 -4.11
C SER A 213 -0.86 13.68 -3.04
N LEU A 214 0.43 13.93 -3.31
CA LEU A 214 1.51 13.77 -2.34
C LEU A 214 1.33 14.71 -1.13
N ALA A 215 0.98 15.98 -1.37
CA ALA A 215 0.73 16.94 -0.30
C ALA A 215 -0.47 16.54 0.57
N THR A 216 -1.57 16.08 -0.03
CA THR A 216 -2.74 15.61 0.72
C THR A 216 -2.46 14.34 1.51
N LEU A 217 -1.68 13.39 0.97
CA LEU A 217 -1.23 12.20 1.71
C LEU A 217 -0.37 12.58 2.92
N GLN A 218 0.57 13.52 2.77
CA GLN A 218 1.36 14.02 3.91
C GLN A 218 0.47 14.67 4.98
N LEU A 219 -0.55 15.44 4.58
CA LEU A 219 -1.52 16.00 5.53
C LEU A 219 -2.27 14.90 6.29
N TYR A 220 -2.71 13.83 5.61
CA TYR A 220 -3.33 12.69 6.28
C TYR A 220 -2.40 12.02 7.29
N ASP A 221 -1.10 11.97 7.05
CA ASP A 221 -0.13 11.37 7.99
C ASP A 221 0.04 12.21 9.26
N PHE A 222 -0.10 13.53 9.19
CA PHE A 222 -0.10 14.39 10.38
C PHE A 222 -1.31 14.16 11.29
N PHE A 223 -2.45 13.72 10.75
CA PHE A 223 -3.63 13.37 11.54
C PHE A 223 -3.45 12.02 12.23
N LYS A 224 -3.01 12.07 13.50
CA LYS A 224 -2.96 10.92 14.41
C LYS A 224 -4.37 10.56 14.90
N ILE A 225 -4.72 9.28 14.81
CA ILE A 225 -6.01 8.77 15.27
C ILE A 225 -5.95 8.59 16.80
N PRO A 226 -6.97 9.01 17.55
CA PRO A 226 -7.05 8.74 18.99
C PRO A 226 -7.07 7.23 19.28
N THR A 227 -6.17 6.76 20.13
CA THR A 227 -6.02 5.33 20.49
C THR A 227 -6.71 4.93 21.79
N GLN A 228 -7.36 5.88 22.48
CA GLN A 228 -7.91 5.70 23.83
C GLN A 228 -9.17 4.83 23.86
N THR A 229 -9.90 4.73 22.75
CA THR A 229 -11.11 3.90 22.63
C THR A 229 -11.00 3.01 21.39
N GLU A 230 -10.99 1.70 21.58
CA GLU A 230 -10.73 0.71 20.52
C GLU A 230 -11.75 0.83 19.36
N TYR A 231 -13.04 0.96 19.68
CA TYR A 231 -14.09 1.13 18.66
C TYR A 231 -13.89 2.39 17.82
N LEU A 232 -13.60 3.53 18.48
CA LEU A 232 -13.36 4.79 17.78
C LEU A 232 -12.12 4.71 16.90
N PHE A 233 -11.07 4.05 17.39
CA PHE A 233 -9.85 3.82 16.62
C PHE A 233 -10.13 3.03 15.33
N TYR A 234 -10.86 1.92 15.40
CA TYR A 234 -11.20 1.13 14.21
C TYR A 234 -12.10 1.91 13.24
N THR A 235 -13.13 2.60 13.73
CA THR A 235 -14.02 3.39 12.86
C THR A 235 -13.26 4.52 12.17
N LEU A 236 -12.44 5.28 12.90
CA LEU A 236 -11.65 6.37 12.30
C LEU A 236 -10.57 5.84 11.35
N SER A 237 -9.98 4.68 11.65
CA SER A 237 -9.03 4.01 10.75
C SER A 237 -9.70 3.60 9.44
N PHE A 238 -10.91 3.04 9.50
CA PHE A 238 -11.71 2.74 8.31
C PHE A 238 -11.99 4.02 7.49
N CYS A 239 -12.49 5.06 8.14
CA CYS A 239 -12.82 6.32 7.48
C CYS A 239 -11.59 6.97 6.83
N LYS A 240 -10.45 7.01 7.54
CA LYS A 240 -9.19 7.52 7.00
C LYS A 240 -8.74 6.70 5.79
N SER A 241 -8.76 5.36 5.89
CA SER A 241 -8.38 4.49 4.78
C SER A 241 -9.32 4.56 3.58
N ALA A 242 -10.62 4.81 3.77
CA ALA A 242 -11.57 5.03 2.69
C ALA A 242 -11.44 6.41 2.04
N ALA A 243 -11.14 7.44 2.84
CA ALA A 243 -10.96 8.80 2.34
C ALA A 243 -9.71 8.94 1.44
N ILE A 244 -8.63 8.20 1.72
CA ILE A 244 -7.39 8.30 0.95
C ILE A 244 -7.59 8.00 -0.55
N PRO A 245 -8.10 6.82 -0.97
CA PRO A 245 -8.36 6.55 -2.39
C PRO A 245 -9.38 7.50 -3.00
N LEU A 246 -10.43 7.87 -2.25
CA LEU A 246 -11.44 8.84 -2.72
C LEU A 246 -10.80 10.19 -3.06
N THR A 247 -9.89 10.67 -2.21
CA THR A 247 -9.20 11.93 -2.41
C THR A 247 -8.24 11.87 -3.58
N VAL A 248 -7.37 10.86 -3.62
CA VAL A 248 -6.30 10.76 -4.63
C VAL A 248 -6.83 10.40 -6.02
N VAL A 249 -7.82 9.50 -6.11
CA VAL A 249 -8.31 8.99 -7.40
C VAL A 249 -9.42 9.86 -7.99
N ALA A 250 -10.29 10.45 -7.17
CA ALA A 250 -11.46 11.20 -7.67
C ALA A 250 -11.37 12.71 -7.38
N LEU A 251 -11.20 13.12 -6.12
CA LEU A 251 -11.30 14.54 -5.74
C LEU A 251 -10.17 15.40 -6.31
N VAL A 252 -8.91 14.97 -6.16
CA VAL A 252 -7.75 15.75 -6.60
C VAL A 252 -7.77 15.99 -8.12
N PRO A 253 -7.93 14.95 -8.98
CA PRO A 253 -8.03 15.16 -10.42
C PRO A 253 -9.22 16.04 -10.82
N TYR A 254 -10.36 15.89 -10.16
CA TYR A 254 -11.56 16.70 -10.43
C TYR A 254 -11.35 18.18 -10.09
N CYS A 255 -10.80 18.48 -8.91
CA CYS A 255 -10.51 19.85 -8.48
C CYS A 255 -9.52 20.53 -9.42
N ILE A 256 -8.45 19.83 -9.80
CA ILE A 256 -7.44 20.37 -10.72
C ILE A 256 -8.05 20.59 -12.10
N HIS A 257 -8.86 19.65 -12.60
CA HIS A 257 -9.54 19.80 -13.88
C HIS A 257 -10.46 21.03 -13.90
N SER A 258 -11.26 21.23 -12.84
CA SER A 258 -12.13 22.40 -12.70
C SER A 258 -11.35 23.72 -12.66
N LEU A 259 -10.25 23.75 -11.90
CA LEU A 259 -9.38 24.93 -11.79
C LEU A 259 -8.72 25.30 -13.13
N MET A 260 -8.21 24.30 -13.86
CA MET A 260 -7.58 24.53 -15.17
C MET A 260 -8.59 24.97 -16.23
N LYS A 261 -9.77 24.34 -16.27
CA LYS A 261 -10.88 24.76 -17.15
C LYS A 261 -11.36 26.18 -16.87
N SER A 262 -11.41 26.59 -15.60
CA SER A 262 -11.76 27.98 -15.25
C SER A 262 -10.67 28.98 -15.66
N ARG A 263 -9.41 28.57 -15.74
CA ARG A 263 -8.30 29.44 -16.15
C ARG A 263 -8.32 29.69 -17.66
N GLU A 264 -8.60 28.67 -18.46
CA GLU A 264 -8.75 28.82 -19.92
C GLU A 264 -9.92 29.75 -20.29
N LYS A 265 -11.05 29.66 -19.58
CA LYS A 265 -12.19 30.57 -19.80
C LYS A 265 -11.92 32.03 -19.42
N LYS A 266 -10.83 32.31 -18.70
CA LYS A 266 -10.46 33.65 -18.22
C LYS A 266 -9.31 34.29 -19.02
N LEU A 267 -8.69 33.57 -19.95
CA LEU A 267 -7.76 34.20 -20.91
C LEU A 267 -8.57 34.75 -22.10
N PRO A 268 -8.58 36.08 -22.32
CA PRO A 268 -9.21 36.71 -23.48
C PRO A 268 -8.45 36.44 -24.79
#